data_AF-K5ULM5-F1
#
_entry.id   AF-K5ULM5-F1
#
_cell.length_a   1.000
_cell.length_b   1.000
_cell.length_c   1.000
_cell.angle_alpha   90.00
_cell.angle_beta   90.00
_cell.angle_gamma   90.00
#
_symmetry.space_group_name_H-M   'P 1'
#
loop_
_entity.id
_entity.type
_entity.pdbx_description
1 polymer ?
#
loop_
_entity_poly.entity_id
_entity_poly.type
_entity_poly.pdbx_seq_one_letter_code
_entity_poly.pdbx_strand_id
1 'polypeptide(L)'
;MNLPTLPTLTDIEVSSLVQEFNSLPRRHIVPSGPEPNKWVFGLHVVPIPPAGYLLFIVNPASGIVQGEGPLPIETRPLSTSEQRDRGRKIAILLLKAFVSKLGRTDAPEYYKVAPWEWVAEDTQLAASVSSALQALGVRSELCDVGVATEQERDITTGRFAGFLEDLVRTMRAAREST
;
A
#
# COMPACT_ATOMS: atom_id res chain seq x y z
N MET A 1 -15.41 -22.52 4.46
CA MET A 1 -15.22 -21.16 5.00
C MET A 1 -14.67 -20.32 3.85
N ASN A 2 -15.53 -19.56 3.16
CA ASN A 2 -15.12 -18.73 2.04
C ASN A 2 -14.35 -17.53 2.60
N LEU A 3 -13.09 -17.40 2.23
CA LEU A 3 -12.28 -16.23 2.60
C LEU A 3 -12.96 -14.97 2.06
N PRO A 4 -12.91 -13.84 2.78
CA PRO A 4 -13.21 -12.56 2.18
C PRO A 4 -12.16 -12.35 1.08
N THR A 5 -12.55 -12.67 -0.15
CA THR A 5 -11.88 -12.14 -1.33
C THR A 5 -11.95 -10.63 -1.17
N LEU A 6 -10.81 -9.94 -1.30
CA LEU A 6 -10.84 -8.49 -1.55
C LEU A 6 -11.93 -8.27 -2.60
N PRO A 7 -13.00 -7.52 -2.30
CA PRO A 7 -14.04 -7.28 -3.28
C PRO A 7 -13.33 -6.74 -4.51
N THR A 8 -13.39 -7.52 -5.59
CA THR A 8 -12.68 -7.17 -6.80
C THR A 8 -13.42 -5.96 -7.32
N LEU A 9 -12.83 -4.77 -7.11
CA LEU A 9 -13.45 -3.53 -7.56
C LEU A 9 -13.79 -3.68 -9.03
N THR A 10 -15.03 -3.40 -9.37
CA THR A 10 -15.50 -3.29 -10.75
C THR A 10 -14.72 -2.19 -11.45
N ASP A 11 -14.67 -2.22 -12.78
CA ASP A 11 -13.94 -1.19 -13.53
C ASP A 11 -14.49 0.23 -13.28
N ILE A 12 -15.79 0.36 -12.97
CA ILE A 12 -16.43 1.63 -12.60
C ILE A 12 -15.89 2.13 -11.25
N GLU A 13 -15.80 1.24 -10.25
CA GLU A 13 -15.24 1.58 -8.93
C GLU A 13 -13.75 1.93 -9.03
N VAL A 14 -12.99 1.19 -9.83
CA VAL A 14 -11.58 1.49 -10.10
C VAL A 14 -11.43 2.85 -10.77
N SER A 15 -12.25 3.16 -11.77
CA SER A 15 -12.23 4.45 -12.44
C SER A 15 -12.56 5.61 -11.48
N SER A 16 -13.55 5.41 -10.60
CA SER A 16 -13.93 6.39 -9.58
C SER A 16 -12.80 6.62 -8.57
N LEU A 17 -12.14 5.54 -8.13
CA LEU A 17 -10.98 5.61 -7.24
C LEU A 17 -9.80 6.36 -7.88
N VAL A 18 -9.51 6.09 -9.16
CA VAL A 18 -8.46 6.80 -9.91
C VAL A 18 -8.79 8.29 -10.01
N GLN A 19 -10.05 8.63 -10.30
CA GLN A 19 -10.48 10.03 -10.38
C GLN A 19 -10.33 10.74 -9.02
N GLU A 20 -10.76 10.10 -7.93
CA GLU A 20 -10.61 10.66 -6.58
C GLU A 20 -9.12 10.83 -6.23
N PHE A 21 -8.30 9.81 -6.47
CA PHE A 21 -6.85 9.88 -6.21
C PHE A 21 -6.17 10.98 -7.04
N ASN A 22 -6.50 11.11 -8.32
CA ASN A 22 -5.96 12.14 -9.20
C ASN A 22 -6.37 13.56 -8.76
N SER A 23 -7.50 13.69 -8.08
CA SER A 23 -7.97 14.97 -7.52
C SER A 23 -7.26 15.37 -6.22
N LEU A 24 -6.52 14.45 -5.58
CA LEU A 24 -5.85 14.73 -4.32
C LEU A 24 -4.77 15.80 -4.50
N PRO A 25 -4.70 16.77 -3.56
CA PRO A 25 -3.61 17.74 -3.54
C PRO A 25 -2.28 17.03 -3.30
N ARG A 26 -1.22 17.55 -3.91
CA ARG A 26 0.15 17.05 -3.73
C ARG A 26 0.95 18.10 -2.96
N ARG A 27 1.63 17.68 -1.90
CA ARG A 27 2.43 18.55 -1.03
C ARG A 27 3.78 17.90 -0.79
N HIS A 28 4.83 18.69 -0.65
CA HIS A 28 6.17 18.18 -0.35
C HIS A 28 6.31 17.60 1.07
N ILE A 29 5.40 17.96 1.98
CA ILE A 29 5.39 17.52 3.38
C ILE A 29 4.10 16.78 3.72
N VAL A 30 4.17 15.88 4.70
CA VAL A 30 2.98 15.15 5.16
C VAL A 30 2.02 16.06 5.92
N PRO A 31 0.70 15.77 5.94
CA PRO A 31 -0.27 16.63 6.63
C PRO A 31 -0.10 16.70 8.15
N SER A 32 0.59 15.72 8.74
CA SER A 32 0.80 15.62 10.19
C SER A 32 2.00 16.41 10.72
N GLY A 33 2.90 16.90 9.85
CA GLY A 33 4.18 17.44 10.31
C GLY A 33 5.08 17.95 9.18
N PRO A 34 6.29 18.42 9.53
CA PRO A 34 7.25 18.98 8.58
C PRO A 34 7.96 17.93 7.73
N GLU A 35 7.73 16.63 7.97
CA GLU A 35 8.46 15.55 7.32
C GLU A 35 8.12 15.44 5.82
N PRO A 36 9.08 15.01 4.99
CA PRO A 36 8.83 14.79 3.57
C PRO A 36 7.66 13.84 3.31
N ASN A 37 6.84 14.17 2.31
CA ASN A 37 5.75 13.33 1.81
C ASN A 37 6.27 12.23 0.88
N LYS A 38 7.24 11.47 1.37
CA LYS A 38 7.87 10.33 0.70
C LYS A 38 7.44 9.04 1.36
N TRP A 39 7.02 8.06 0.55
CA TRP A 39 6.50 6.79 1.04
C TRP A 39 7.28 5.61 0.46
N VAL A 40 7.61 4.65 1.31
CA VAL A 40 8.18 3.37 0.89
C VAL A 40 7.09 2.32 1.00
N PHE A 41 6.99 1.44 0.02
CA PHE A 41 6.05 0.33 0.10
C PHE A 41 6.65 -1.00 -0.36
N GLY A 42 6.12 -2.08 0.19
CA GLY A 42 6.59 -3.43 -0.08
C GLY A 42 5.54 -4.49 0.23
N LEU A 43 5.81 -5.73 -0.17
CA LEU A 43 4.95 -6.87 0.11
C LEU A 43 5.59 -7.74 1.16
N HIS A 44 4.93 -7.81 2.32
CA HIS A 44 5.44 -8.56 3.47
C HIS A 44 4.53 -9.73 3.79
N VAL A 45 5.11 -10.89 4.05
CA VAL A 45 4.31 -12.09 4.40
C VAL A 45 3.80 -11.94 5.82
N VAL A 46 2.49 -12.07 5.99
CA VAL A 46 1.84 -12.19 7.29
C VAL A 46 1.49 -13.66 7.52
N PRO A 47 2.16 -14.37 8.44
CA PRO A 47 1.96 -15.80 8.67
C PRO A 47 0.74 -16.12 9.56
N ILE A 48 -0.21 -15.19 9.69
CA ILE A 48 -1.41 -15.35 10.50
C ILE A 48 -2.55 -15.82 9.60
N PRO A 49 -3.24 -16.93 9.90
CA PRO A 49 -4.34 -17.41 9.07
C PRO A 49 -5.49 -16.37 8.93
N PRO A 50 -5.92 -16.06 7.70
CA PRO A 50 -5.38 -16.56 6.44
C PRO A 50 -4.05 -15.90 6.07
N ALA A 51 -3.01 -16.73 5.86
CA ALA A 51 -1.69 -16.23 5.49
C ALA A 51 -1.74 -15.56 4.11
N GLY A 52 -1.02 -14.46 3.97
CA GLY A 52 -1.07 -13.63 2.78
C GLY A 52 0.10 -12.64 2.72
N TYR A 53 0.26 -12.01 1.57
CA TYR A 53 1.04 -10.78 1.48
C TYR A 53 0.21 -9.60 2.00
N LEU A 54 0.82 -8.77 2.82
CA LEU A 54 0.32 -7.46 3.17
C LEU A 54 1.12 -6.44 2.37
N LEU A 55 0.43 -5.53 1.67
CA LEU A 55 1.04 -4.32 1.16
C LEU A 55 1.29 -3.40 2.35
N PHE A 56 2.56 -3.25 2.73
CA PHE A 56 2.98 -2.38 3.81
C PHE A 56 3.51 -1.08 3.24
N ILE A 57 3.01 0.04 3.77
CA ILE A 57 3.32 1.40 3.32
C ILE A 57 3.84 2.16 4.52
N VAL A 58 4.98 2.84 4.39
CA VAL A 58 5.59 3.60 5.48
C VAL A 58 6.11 4.94 4.99
N ASN A 59 5.94 5.98 5.80
CA ASN A 59 6.74 7.19 5.66
C ASN A 59 7.98 7.03 6.55
N PRO A 60 9.19 6.92 5.98
CA PRO A 60 10.39 6.60 6.76
C PRO A 60 10.77 7.72 7.74
N ALA A 61 10.44 8.97 7.43
CA ALA A 61 10.79 10.12 8.27
C ALA A 61 9.81 10.30 9.44
N SER A 62 8.50 10.21 9.21
CA SER A 62 7.48 10.38 10.26
C SER A 62 7.15 9.09 11.01
N GLY A 63 7.51 7.93 10.45
CA GLY A 63 7.19 6.62 11.02
C GLY A 63 5.73 6.19 10.87
N ILE A 64 4.92 6.95 10.11
CA ILE A 64 3.53 6.58 9.81
C ILE A 64 3.52 5.31 8.96
N VAL A 65 2.72 4.32 9.37
CA VAL A 65 2.56 3.04 8.67
C VAL A 65 1.11 2.78 8.29
N GLN A 66 0.89 2.04 7.21
CA GLN A 66 -0.41 1.49 6.81
C GLN A 66 -0.22 0.12 6.16
N GLY A 67 -1.14 -0.80 6.46
CA GLY A 67 -1.19 -2.13 5.85
C GLY A 67 -2.48 -2.31 5.03
N GLU A 68 -2.35 -2.81 3.80
CA GLU A 68 -3.48 -3.17 2.94
C GLU A 68 -3.38 -4.63 2.49
N GLY A 69 -4.50 -5.36 2.46
CA GLY A 69 -4.53 -6.78 2.09
C GLY A 69 -5.59 -7.59 2.84
N PRO A 70 -5.45 -8.92 2.93
CA PRO A 70 -4.34 -9.73 2.40
C PRO A 70 -4.41 -9.95 0.88
N LEU A 71 -3.25 -10.05 0.24
CA LEU A 71 -3.05 -10.55 -1.11
C LEU A 71 -2.64 -12.05 -1.05
N PRO A 72 -2.99 -12.87 -2.06
CA PRO A 72 -2.61 -14.27 -2.08
C PRO A 72 -1.09 -14.45 -2.15
N ILE A 73 -0.54 -15.44 -1.43
CA ILE A 73 0.86 -15.86 -1.60
C ILE A 73 0.97 -16.75 -2.83
N GLU A 74 1.94 -16.48 -3.69
CA GLU A 74 2.20 -17.30 -4.85
C GLU A 74 2.91 -18.60 -4.47
N THR A 75 2.32 -19.73 -4.82
CA THR A 75 2.91 -21.07 -4.62
C THR A 75 3.75 -21.54 -5.80
N ARG A 76 3.77 -20.74 -6.88
CA ARG A 76 4.55 -20.98 -8.10
C ARG A 76 4.99 -19.66 -8.72
N PRO A 77 5.99 -19.66 -9.61
CA PRO A 77 6.29 -18.51 -10.44
C PRO A 77 5.04 -18.03 -11.20
N LEU A 78 4.86 -16.71 -11.22
CA LEU A 78 3.78 -16.06 -11.95
C LEU A 78 4.12 -15.94 -13.43
N SER A 79 3.16 -16.24 -14.29
CA SER A 79 3.20 -15.86 -15.70
C SER A 79 3.23 -14.34 -15.86
N THR A 80 3.64 -13.85 -17.03
CA THR A 80 3.66 -12.41 -17.31
C THR A 80 2.27 -11.75 -17.12
N SER A 81 1.18 -12.45 -17.47
CA SER A 81 -0.16 -11.92 -17.28
C SER A 81 -0.53 -11.80 -15.79
N GLU A 82 -0.14 -12.78 -14.97
CA GLU A 82 -0.40 -12.77 -13.54
C GLU A 82 0.46 -11.72 -12.81
N GLN A 83 1.69 -11.50 -13.27
CA GLN A 83 2.53 -10.41 -12.75
C GLN A 83 1.90 -9.03 -13.02
N ARG A 84 1.32 -8.82 -14.21
CA ARG A 84 0.58 -7.60 -14.54
C ARG A 84 -0.68 -7.44 -13.67
N ASP A 85 -1.44 -8.51 -13.48
CA ASP A 85 -2.62 -8.50 -12.62
C ASP A 85 -2.26 -8.18 -11.16
N ARG A 86 -1.15 -8.75 -10.66
CA ARG A 86 -0.60 -8.42 -9.34
C ARG A 86 -0.22 -6.94 -9.24
N GLY A 87 0.49 -6.41 -10.23
CA GLY A 87 0.83 -4.98 -10.30
C GLY A 87 -0.42 -4.10 -10.25
N ARG A 88 -1.46 -4.44 -11.03
CA ARG A 88 -2.75 -3.75 -11.01
C ARG A 88 -3.42 -3.78 -9.65
N LYS A 89 -3.45 -4.95 -8.98
CA LYS A 89 -4.02 -5.09 -7.63
C LYS A 89 -3.29 -4.23 -6.60
N ILE A 90 -1.95 -4.23 -6.64
CA ILE A 90 -1.12 -3.43 -5.73
C ILE A 90 -1.34 -1.94 -5.97
N ALA A 91 -1.37 -1.51 -7.24
CA ALA A 91 -1.67 -0.12 -7.59
C ALA A 91 -3.03 0.30 -7.02
N ILE A 92 -4.09 -0.50 -7.21
CA ILE A 92 -5.42 -0.21 -6.65
C ILE A 92 -5.39 -0.09 -5.12
N LEU A 93 -4.69 -0.99 -4.42
CA LEU A 93 -4.56 -0.92 -2.96
C LEU A 93 -3.81 0.35 -2.51
N LEU A 94 -2.74 0.75 -3.23
CA LEU A 94 -2.03 2.00 -2.97
C LEU A 94 -2.96 3.20 -3.11
N LEU A 95 -3.69 3.30 -4.24
CA LEU A 95 -4.63 4.42 -4.47
C LEU A 95 -5.68 4.50 -3.35
N LYS A 96 -6.24 3.35 -2.98
CA LYS A 96 -7.22 3.24 -1.89
C LYS A 96 -6.63 3.70 -0.56
N ALA A 97 -5.39 3.33 -0.24
CA ALA A 97 -4.76 3.74 1.01
C ALA A 97 -4.71 5.26 1.15
N PHE A 98 -4.28 6.00 0.11
CA PHE A 98 -4.22 7.46 0.16
C PHE A 98 -5.61 8.13 0.16
N VAL A 99 -6.54 7.63 -0.66
CA VAL A 99 -7.92 8.12 -0.68
C VAL A 99 -8.62 7.93 0.67
N SER A 100 -8.33 6.83 1.36
CA SER A 100 -8.88 6.52 2.69
C SER A 100 -8.08 7.09 3.87
N LYS A 101 -7.24 8.12 3.65
CA LYS A 101 -6.44 8.78 4.69
C LYS A 101 -5.50 7.80 5.44
N LEU A 102 -5.02 6.78 4.74
CA LEU A 102 -4.17 5.71 5.25
C LEU A 102 -4.83 5.00 6.45
N GLY A 103 -6.10 4.62 6.29
CA GLY A 103 -6.86 3.90 7.32
C GLY A 103 -7.32 4.74 8.52
N ARG A 104 -7.03 6.05 8.55
CA ARG A 104 -7.40 6.93 9.67
C ARG A 104 -8.86 7.37 9.54
N THR A 105 -9.76 6.65 10.21
CA THR A 105 -11.21 6.91 10.20
C THR A 105 -11.54 8.35 10.60
N ASP A 106 -10.96 8.83 11.70
CA ASP A 106 -11.30 10.13 12.30
C ASP A 106 -10.38 11.28 11.85
N ALA A 107 -9.47 11.04 10.90
CA ALA A 107 -8.61 12.08 10.38
C ALA A 107 -9.42 13.10 9.55
N PRO A 108 -9.14 14.42 9.68
CA PRO A 108 -9.70 15.45 8.82
C PRO A 108 -9.45 15.21 7.32
N GLU A 109 -10.31 15.73 6.45
CA GLU A 109 -10.17 15.57 4.98
C GLU A 109 -8.85 16.11 4.41
N TYR A 110 -8.21 17.09 5.07
CA TYR A 110 -6.90 17.59 4.63
C TYR A 110 -5.77 16.56 4.74
N TYR A 111 -6.01 15.41 5.37
CA TYR A 111 -5.09 14.27 5.36
C TYR A 111 -5.09 13.50 4.03
N LYS A 112 -6.12 13.68 3.19
CA LYS A 112 -6.14 13.12 1.84
C LYS A 112 -5.18 13.91 0.96
N VAL A 113 -3.95 13.44 0.87
CA VAL A 113 -2.92 14.00 -0.01
C VAL A 113 -2.31 12.88 -0.85
N ALA A 114 -2.04 13.18 -2.12
CA ALA A 114 -1.22 12.31 -2.94
C ALA A 114 0.24 12.35 -2.44
N PRO A 115 1.00 11.26 -2.57
CA PRO A 115 2.42 11.26 -2.22
C PRO A 115 3.18 12.27 -3.09
N TRP A 116 4.19 12.91 -2.50
CA TRP A 116 5.17 13.64 -3.29
C TRP A 116 6.07 12.64 -4.01
N GLU A 117 6.56 11.65 -3.28
CA GLU A 117 7.33 10.55 -3.84
C GLU A 117 6.85 9.24 -3.25
N TRP A 118 6.90 8.18 -4.05
CA TRP A 118 6.82 6.83 -3.53
C TRP A 118 7.85 5.91 -4.19
N VAL A 119 8.35 4.97 -3.41
CA VAL A 119 9.38 4.03 -3.84
C VAL A 119 8.99 2.63 -3.39
N ALA A 120 9.27 1.63 -4.23
CA ALA A 120 9.09 0.24 -3.88
C ALA A 120 10.37 -0.34 -3.27
N GLU A 121 10.26 -1.36 -2.42
CA GLU A 121 11.44 -2.02 -1.83
C GLU A 121 12.36 -2.67 -2.87
N ASP A 122 11.83 -3.10 -4.02
CA ASP A 122 12.57 -3.73 -5.11
C ASP A 122 12.20 -3.21 -6.51
N THR A 123 13.11 -3.41 -7.46
CA THR A 123 12.99 -2.92 -8.84
C THR A 123 11.83 -3.55 -9.62
N GLN A 124 11.53 -4.83 -9.38
CA GLN A 124 10.46 -5.52 -10.10
C GLN A 124 9.10 -5.00 -9.65
N LEU A 125 8.91 -4.80 -8.34
CA LEU A 125 7.71 -4.20 -7.77
C LEU A 125 7.53 -2.76 -8.26
N ALA A 126 8.59 -1.95 -8.23
CA ALA A 126 8.57 -0.57 -8.75
C ALA A 126 8.08 -0.55 -10.21
N ALA A 127 8.72 -1.32 -11.09
CA ALA A 127 8.37 -1.36 -12.51
C ALA A 127 6.93 -1.84 -12.76
N SER A 128 6.50 -2.89 -12.05
CA SER A 128 5.16 -3.45 -12.17
C SER A 128 4.07 -2.46 -11.75
N VAL A 129 4.27 -1.78 -10.62
CA VAL A 129 3.32 -0.78 -10.12
C VAL A 129 3.32 0.48 -10.99
N SER A 130 4.50 0.98 -11.41
CA SER A 130 4.59 2.10 -12.36
C SER A 130 3.77 1.85 -13.63
N SER A 131 3.96 0.69 -14.26
CA SER A 131 3.22 0.32 -15.48
C SER A 131 1.72 0.20 -15.22
N ALA A 132 1.32 -0.36 -14.07
CA ALA A 132 -0.07 -0.48 -13.70
C ALA A 132 -0.74 0.88 -13.44
N LEU A 133 -0.08 1.80 -12.74
CA LEU A 133 -0.58 3.15 -12.49
C LEU A 133 -0.83 3.91 -13.81
N GLN A 134 0.10 3.79 -14.77
CA GLN A 134 -0.06 4.37 -16.10
C GLN A 134 -1.28 3.78 -16.82
N ALA A 135 -1.40 2.45 -16.83
CA ALA A 135 -2.52 1.77 -17.48
C ALA A 135 -3.88 2.11 -16.84
N LEU A 136 -3.91 2.43 -15.55
CA LEU A 136 -5.11 2.86 -14.82
C LEU A 136 -5.48 4.33 -15.09
N GLY A 137 -4.61 5.12 -15.71
CA GLY A 137 -4.85 6.55 -15.96
C GLY A 137 -4.51 7.47 -14.77
N VAL A 138 -3.59 7.05 -13.90
CA VAL A 138 -3.05 7.91 -12.84
C VAL A 138 -2.19 9.02 -13.46
N ARG A 139 -2.16 10.20 -12.84
CA ARG A 139 -1.33 11.33 -13.27
C ARG A 139 0.13 10.92 -13.49
N SER A 140 0.72 11.35 -14.60
CA SER A 140 2.05 10.93 -15.06
C SER A 140 3.16 11.10 -14.02
N GLU A 141 3.11 12.17 -13.24
CA GLU A 141 4.10 12.50 -12.22
C GLU A 141 4.02 11.63 -10.96
N LEU A 142 2.96 10.83 -10.82
CA LEU A 142 2.79 9.83 -9.76
C LEU A 142 3.04 8.41 -10.29
N CYS A 143 3.13 8.22 -11.60
CA CYS A 143 3.43 6.95 -12.22
C CYS A 143 4.91 6.57 -12.17
N ASP A 144 5.78 7.50 -11.77
CA ASP A 144 7.20 7.25 -11.58
C ASP A 144 7.46 6.71 -10.16
N VAL A 145 7.44 5.37 -10.03
CA VAL A 145 7.79 4.68 -8.79
C VAL A 145 9.29 4.42 -8.76
N GLY A 146 9.98 5.03 -7.80
CA GLY A 146 11.41 4.77 -7.57
C GLY A 146 11.68 3.46 -6.86
N VAL A 147 12.95 3.18 -6.61
CA VAL A 147 13.40 2.03 -5.81
C VAL A 147 13.97 2.54 -4.49
N ALA A 148 13.56 1.93 -3.39
CA ALA A 148 14.02 2.29 -2.06
C ALA A 148 15.53 2.10 -1.92
N THR A 149 16.15 3.01 -1.20
CA THR A 149 17.53 2.86 -0.73
C THR A 149 17.63 1.74 0.32
N GLU A 150 18.85 1.30 0.61
CA GLU A 150 19.09 0.32 1.68
C GLU A 150 18.58 0.82 3.03
N GLN A 151 18.90 2.07 3.38
CA GLN A 151 18.43 2.71 4.61
C GLN A 151 16.89 2.73 4.71
N GLU A 152 16.20 3.02 3.62
CA GLU A 152 14.73 3.03 3.59
C GLU A 152 14.13 1.63 3.76
N ARG A 153 14.77 0.60 3.18
CA ARG A 153 14.38 -0.81 3.39
C ARG A 153 14.59 -1.25 4.84
N ASP A 154 15.70 -0.85 5.47
CA ASP A 154 15.98 -1.18 6.87
C ASP A 154 14.93 -0.57 7.81
N ILE A 155 14.58 0.71 7.59
CA ILE A 155 13.50 1.37 8.32
C ILE A 155 12.17 0.64 8.10
N THR A 156 11.84 0.29 6.86
CA THR A 156 10.60 -0.40 6.52
C THR A 156 10.51 -1.76 7.21
N THR A 157 11.60 -2.54 7.17
CA THR A 157 11.70 -3.84 7.84
C THR A 157 11.52 -3.73 9.35
N GLY A 158 12.20 -2.78 9.99
CA GLY A 158 12.06 -2.56 11.45
C GLY A 158 10.65 -2.13 11.84
N ARG A 159 10.00 -1.28 11.03
CA ARG A 159 8.61 -0.85 11.26
C ARG A 159 7.61 -1.98 11.03
N PHE A 160 7.84 -2.82 10.02
CA PHE A 160 6.99 -3.97 9.75
C PHE A 160 7.04 -4.98 10.90
N ALA A 161 8.22 -5.23 11.49
CA ALA A 161 8.34 -6.12 12.64
C ALA A 161 7.45 -5.68 13.82
N GLY A 162 7.54 -4.40 14.22
CA GLY A 162 6.68 -3.86 15.28
C GLY A 162 5.20 -3.88 14.93
N PHE A 163 4.86 -3.54 13.68
CA PHE A 163 3.48 -3.63 13.18
C PHE A 163 2.92 -5.06 13.26
N LEU A 164 3.71 -6.07 12.88
CA LEU A 164 3.31 -7.46 12.92
C LEU A 164 3.09 -7.95 14.35
N GLU A 165 3.95 -7.57 15.29
CA GLU A 165 3.77 -7.89 16.71
C GLU A 165 2.45 -7.33 17.27
N ASP A 166 2.16 -6.06 16.98
CA ASP A 166 0.91 -5.42 17.37
C ASP A 166 -0.31 -6.08 16.74
N LEU A 167 -0.23 -6.46 15.46
CA LEU A 167 -1.29 -7.19 14.76
C LEU A 167 -1.55 -8.56 15.40
N VAL A 168 -0.50 -9.34 15.67
CA VAL A 168 -0.61 -10.65 16.33
C VAL A 168 -1.24 -10.50 17.72
N ARG A 169 -0.81 -9.52 18.51
CA ARG A 169 -1.35 -9.25 19.84
C ARG A 169 -2.86 -8.92 19.77
N THR A 170 -3.24 -8.05 18.85
CA THR A 170 -4.64 -7.63 18.66
C THR A 170 -5.53 -8.82 18.25
N MET A 171 -5.06 -9.66 17.32
CA MET A 171 -5.81 -10.84 16.89
C MET A 171 -5.96 -11.90 17.99
N ARG A 172 -4.98 -12.04 18.88
CA ARG A 172 -5.11 -12.92 20.06
C ARG A 172 -6.17 -12.41 21.03
N ALA A 173 -6.10 -11.13 21.40
CA ALA A 173 -7.08 -10.51 22.30
C ALA A 173 -8.52 -10.61 21.78
N ALA A 174 -8.72 -10.41 20.47
CA ALA A 174 -10.04 -10.55 19.85
C ALA A 174 -10.60 -12.00 19.93
N ARG A 175 -9.73 -13.01 19.81
CA ARG A 175 -10.12 -14.43 19.94
C ARG A 175 -10.46 -14.83 21.37
N GLU A 176 -9.82 -14.22 22.36
CA GLU A 176 -10.08 -14.48 23.78
C GLU A 176 -11.36 -13.78 24.27
N SER A 177 -11.85 -12.80 23.54
CA SER A 177 -13.07 -12.02 23.86
C SER A 177 -14.34 -12.55 23.16
N THR A 178 -14.23 -13.64 22.39
CA THR A 178 -15.34 -14.27 21.64
C THR A 178 -15.59 -15.67 22.15
#